data_AF-A0A1C3ELM7-F1
#
_entry.id   AF-A0A1C3ELM7-F1
#
_cell.length_a   1.000
_cell.length_b   1.000
_cell.length_c   1.000
_cell.angle_alpha   90.00
_cell.angle_beta   90.00
_cell.angle_gamma   90.00
#
_symmetry.space_group_name_H-M   'P 1'
#
loop_
_entity.id
_entity.type
_entity.pdbx_description
1 polymer ?
#
loop_
_entity_poly.entity_id
_entity_poly.type
_entity_poly.pdbx_seq_one_letter_code
_entity_poly.pdbx_strand_id
1 'polypeptide(L)'
;MTSFSKYVLIKNRLGLHARAAMKLVELSQSFDATVNLTKGQKSATADSVMGLLMLESSKGEQICVSADGPQAREAFEAITQLIEAGFDEEN
;
A
#
# COMPACT_ATOMS: atom_id res chain seq x y z
N MET A 1 8.61 8.52 17.99
CA MET A 1 8.26 7.61 16.88
C MET A 1 6.92 8.04 16.36
N THR A 2 6.88 8.55 15.13
CA THR A 2 5.66 9.07 14.52
C THR A 2 5.16 8.02 13.56
N SER A 3 4.21 7.20 14.01
CA SER A 3 3.56 6.21 13.17
C SER A 3 2.29 6.80 12.56
N PHE A 4 2.11 6.65 11.27
CA PHE A 4 0.92 7.09 10.54
C PHE A 4 0.09 5.86 10.17
N SER A 5 -1.23 5.94 10.30
CA SER A 5 -2.12 4.90 9.79
C SER A 5 -3.44 5.49 9.31
N LYS A 6 -3.97 4.93 8.21
CA LYS A 6 -5.26 5.30 7.65
C LYS A 6 -5.82 4.15 6.83
N TYR A 7 -7.14 4.06 6.82
CA TYR A 7 -7.84 3.19 5.90
C TYR A 7 -8.03 3.83 4.53
N VAL A 8 -7.68 3.11 3.47
CA VAL A 8 -7.83 3.50 2.08
C VAL A 8 -8.64 2.45 1.33
N LEU A 9 -9.37 2.88 0.30
CA LEU A 9 -10.18 2.02 -0.54
C LEU A 9 -9.42 1.67 -1.83
N ILE A 10 -9.36 0.39 -2.15
CA ILE A 10 -8.84 -0.09 -3.42
C ILE A 10 -9.84 0.24 -4.52
N LYS A 11 -9.48 1.16 -5.42
CA LYS A 11 -10.36 1.59 -6.52
C LYS A 11 -10.10 0.86 -7.83
N ASN A 12 -8.88 0.36 -8.04
CA ASN A 12 -8.50 -0.26 -9.31
C ASN A 12 -9.21 -1.60 -9.51
N ARG A 13 -9.51 -1.93 -10.77
CA ARG A 13 -10.36 -3.09 -11.12
C ARG A 13 -9.77 -4.44 -10.72
N LEU A 14 -8.45 -4.59 -10.86
CA LEU A 14 -7.74 -5.84 -10.58
C LEU A 14 -7.23 -5.95 -9.13
N GLY A 15 -7.36 -4.88 -8.34
CA GLY A 15 -6.88 -4.88 -6.97
C GLY A 15 -5.35 -4.93 -6.83
N LEU A 16 -4.84 -5.54 -5.75
CA LEU A 16 -3.41 -5.69 -5.47
C LEU A 16 -2.79 -6.85 -6.30
N HIS A 17 -2.80 -6.70 -7.62
CA HIS A 17 -2.18 -7.62 -8.57
C HIS A 17 -0.70 -7.25 -8.81
N ALA A 18 0.03 -8.05 -9.60
CA ALA A 18 1.49 -7.97 -9.71
C ALA A 18 2.03 -6.58 -10.09
N ARG A 19 1.39 -5.87 -11.03
CA ARG A 19 1.82 -4.54 -11.47
C ARG A 19 1.59 -3.48 -10.38
N ALA A 20 0.42 -3.45 -9.74
CA ALA A 20 0.15 -2.59 -8.60
C ALA A 20 1.12 -2.85 -7.43
N ALA A 21 1.39 -4.13 -7.14
CA ALA A 21 2.33 -4.54 -6.11
C ALA A 21 3.77 -4.08 -6.40
N MET A 22 4.26 -4.21 -7.64
CA MET A 22 5.59 -3.71 -8.00
C MET A 22 5.70 -2.18 -7.86
N LYS A 23 4.68 -1.42 -8.29
CA LYS A 23 4.67 0.03 -8.09
C LYS A 23 4.74 0.43 -6.61
N LEU A 24 4.02 -0.28 -5.74
CA LEU A 24 4.10 -0.06 -4.29
C LEU A 24 5.50 -0.35 -3.75
N VAL A 25 6.10 -1.44 -4.18
CA VAL A 25 7.44 -1.85 -3.75
C VAL A 25 8.48 -0.82 -4.17
N GLU A 26 8.51 -0.44 -5.45
CA GLU A 26 9.42 0.59 -5.96
C GLU A 26 9.26 1.92 -5.24
N LEU A 27 8.00 2.33 -4.98
CA LEU A 27 7.72 3.55 -4.25
C LEU A 27 8.17 3.45 -2.78
N SER A 28 7.89 2.33 -2.10
CA SER A 28 8.30 2.12 -0.71
C SER A 28 9.82 2.10 -0.55
N GLN A 29 10.54 1.53 -1.51
CA GLN A 29 12.01 1.47 -1.51
C GLN A 29 12.67 2.83 -1.72
N SER A 30 11.92 3.84 -2.18
CA SER A 30 12.40 5.21 -2.34
C SER A 30 12.45 6.00 -1.02
N PHE A 31 11.93 5.43 0.08
CA PHE A 31 11.87 6.08 1.39
C PHE A 31 12.52 5.21 2.46
N ASP A 32 13.19 5.85 3.43
CA ASP A 32 13.66 5.21 4.65
C ASP A 32 12.50 5.09 5.66
N ALA A 33 11.55 4.22 5.35
CA ALA A 33 10.39 3.92 6.16
C ALA A 33 9.83 2.52 5.87
N THR A 34 9.32 1.87 6.90
CA THR A 34 8.59 0.61 6.77
C THR A 34 7.11 0.91 6.62
N VAL A 35 6.53 0.50 5.49
CA VAL A 35 5.08 0.63 5.25
C VAL A 35 4.42 -0.75 5.31
N ASN A 36 3.39 -0.88 6.12
CA ASN A 36 2.57 -2.07 6.28
C ASN A 36 1.15 -1.83 5.78
N LEU A 37 0.62 -2.80 5.04
CA LEU A 37 -0.74 -2.85 4.57
C LEU A 37 -1.47 -4.01 5.27
N THR A 38 -2.58 -3.72 5.93
CA THR A 38 -3.38 -4.68 6.67
C THR A 38 -4.81 -4.72 6.13
N LYS A 39 -5.29 -5.91 5.77
CA LYS A 39 -6.66 -6.19 5.35
C LYS A 39 -7.26 -7.24 6.27
N GLY A 40 -8.15 -6.80 7.17
CA GLY A 40 -8.76 -7.69 8.17
C GLY A 40 -7.70 -8.32 9.06
N GLN A 41 -7.49 -9.63 8.95
CA GLN A 41 -6.45 -10.37 9.69
C GLN A 41 -5.14 -10.56 8.91
N LYS A 42 -5.13 -10.28 7.60
CA LYS A 42 -3.94 -10.39 6.76
C LYS A 42 -3.14 -9.09 6.83
N SER A 43 -1.82 -9.18 6.94
CA SER A 43 -0.92 -8.02 6.86
C SER A 43 0.27 -8.36 5.96
N ALA A 44 0.73 -7.38 5.20
CA ALA A 44 1.95 -7.48 4.40
C ALA A 44 2.70 -6.16 4.40
N THR A 45 4.02 -6.24 4.19
CA THR A 45 4.88 -5.07 4.01
C THR A 45 4.82 -4.59 2.55
N ALA A 46 4.94 -3.29 2.35
CA ALA A 46 4.93 -2.65 1.05
C ALA A 46 6.17 -2.98 0.21
N ASP A 47 7.24 -3.48 0.81
CA ASP A 47 8.50 -3.87 0.17
C ASP A 47 8.48 -5.29 -0.44
N SER A 48 7.43 -6.07 -0.15
CA SER A 48 7.33 -7.47 -0.56
C SER A 48 6.18 -7.67 -1.54
N VAL A 49 6.51 -7.74 -2.84
CA VAL A 49 5.55 -8.05 -3.92
C VAL A 49 4.72 -9.28 -3.56
N MET A 50 5.36 -10.31 -3.02
CA MET A 50 4.72 -11.59 -2.71
C MET A 50 3.73 -11.47 -1.54
N GLY A 51 4.06 -10.70 -0.50
CA GLY A 51 3.14 -10.42 0.60
C GLY A 51 1.93 -9.59 0.15
N LEU A 52 2.17 -8.60 -0.71
CA LEU A 52 1.12 -7.79 -1.32
C LEU A 52 0.14 -8.64 -2.15
N LEU A 53 0.65 -9.58 -2.95
CA LEU A 53 -0.20 -10.51 -3.69
C LEU A 53 -1.06 -11.39 -2.78
N MET A 54 -0.55 -11.79 -1.60
CA MET A 54 -1.30 -12.63 -0.64
C MET A 54 -2.40 -11.88 0.13
N LEU A 55 -2.34 -10.54 0.19
CA LEU A 55 -3.43 -9.73 0.75
C LEU A 55 -4.72 -9.85 -0.08
N GLU A 56 -4.61 -10.23 -1.37
CA GLU A 56 -5.76 -10.45 -2.27
C GLU A 56 -6.79 -9.30 -2.18
N SER A 57 -6.30 -8.05 -2.16
CA SER A 57 -7.20 -6.90 -2.01
C SER A 57 -7.84 -6.57 -3.34
N SER A 58 -9.16 -6.62 -3.42
CA SER A 58 -9.98 -6.42 -4.62
C SER A 58 -10.63 -5.04 -4.63
N LYS A 59 -11.15 -4.62 -5.79
CA LYS A 59 -11.90 -3.36 -5.94
C LYS A 59 -13.03 -3.25 -4.91
N GLY A 60 -13.09 -2.11 -4.23
CA GLY A 60 -14.11 -1.81 -3.22
C GLY A 60 -13.76 -2.29 -1.81
N GLU A 61 -12.64 -3.00 -1.63
CA GLU A 61 -12.17 -3.37 -0.30
C GLU A 61 -11.34 -2.27 0.34
N GLN A 62 -11.39 -2.26 1.67
CA GLN A 62 -10.70 -1.29 2.50
C GLN A 62 -9.48 -1.93 3.16
N ILE A 63 -8.33 -1.29 3.03
CA ILE A 63 -7.07 -1.72 3.65
C ILE A 63 -6.52 -0.62 4.54
N CYS A 64 -5.90 -1.00 5.65
CA CYS A 64 -5.20 -0.08 6.52
C CYS A 64 -3.76 0.04 6.04
N VAL A 65 -3.35 1.23 5.64
CA VAL A 65 -1.95 1.56 5.37
C VAL A 65 -1.39 2.15 6.64
N SER A 66 -0.21 1.66 7.05
CA SER A 66 0.53 2.15 8.20
C SER A 66 1.98 2.34 7.83
N ALA A 67 2.63 3.38 8.34
CA ALA A 67 4.04 3.66 8.09
C ALA A 67 4.75 4.00 9.40
N ASP A 68 5.98 3.52 9.52
CA ASP A 68 6.88 3.82 10.64
C ASP A 68 8.31 4.03 10.14
N GLY A 69 9.07 4.87 10.83
CA GLY A 69 10.45 5.20 10.49
C GLY A 69 10.71 6.70 10.26
N PRO A 70 11.95 7.06 9.90
CA PRO A 70 12.38 8.44 9.68
C PRO A 70 11.54 9.18 8.63
N GLN A 71 11.22 8.52 7.52
CA GLN A 71 10.42 9.09 6.41
C GLN A 71 8.98 8.57 6.39
N ALA A 72 8.45 8.12 7.54
CA ALA A 72 7.13 7.52 7.64
C ALA A 72 6.02 8.39 7.03
N ARG A 73 6.09 9.71 7.23
CA ARG A 73 5.10 10.65 6.69
C ARG A 73 5.11 10.70 5.16
N GLU A 74 6.29 10.87 4.57
CA GLU A 74 6.46 10.98 3.12
C GLU A 74 6.04 9.68 2.42
N ALA A 75 6.52 8.54 2.95
CA ALA A 75 6.16 7.22 2.45
C ALA A 75 4.66 6.95 2.56
N PHE A 76 4.06 7.30 3.70
CA PHE A 76 2.63 7.16 3.94
C PHE A 76 1.78 7.99 2.98
N GLU A 77 2.11 9.27 2.80
CA GLU A 77 1.39 10.17 1.91
C GLU A 77 1.50 9.68 0.45
N ALA A 78 2.71 9.33 -0.01
CA ALA A 78 2.94 8.84 -1.37
C ALA A 78 2.20 7.51 -1.66
N ILE A 79 2.29 6.53 -0.76
CA ILE A 79 1.63 5.23 -0.92
C ILE A 79 0.11 5.37 -0.85
N THR A 80 -0.40 6.16 0.09
CA THR A 80 -1.84 6.43 0.20
C THR A 80 -2.36 7.07 -1.09
N GLN A 81 -1.64 8.05 -1.63
CA GLN A 81 -2.02 8.72 -2.87
C GLN A 81 -2.00 7.75 -4.06
N LEU A 82 -0.99 6.89 -4.18
CA LEU A 82 -0.91 5.87 -5.23
C LEU A 82 -2.12 4.92 -5.19
N ILE A 83 -2.51 4.48 -4.00
CA ILE A 83 -3.67 3.59 -3.82
C ILE A 83 -4.98 4.32 -4.13
N GLU A 84 -5.14 5.55 -3.63
CA GLU A 84 -6.34 6.37 -3.86
C GLU A 84 -6.50 6.79 -5.33
N ALA A 85 -5.39 6.91 -6.07
CA ALA A 85 -5.31 7.10 -7.51
C ALA A 85 -5.58 5.81 -8.31
N GLY A 86 -5.73 4.65 -7.65
CA GLY A 86 -5.96 3.38 -8.31
C GLY A 86 -4.74 2.87 -9.07
N PHE A 87 -3.53 3.09 -8.55
CA PHE A 87 -2.26 2.67 -9.15
C PHE A 87 -2.00 3.22 -10.57
N ASP A 88 -2.62 4.37 -10.91
CA ASP A 88 -2.68 4.95 -12.27
C ASP A 88 -3.25 3.98 -13.31
N GLU A 89 -4.21 3.15 -12.92
CA GLU A 89 -4.87 2.20 -13.82
C GLU A 89 -6.26 2.71 -14.22
N GLU A 90 -6.62 2.51 -15.50
CA GLU A 90 -7.97 2.82 -15.98
C GLU A 90 -9.01 1.92 -15.29
N ASN A 91 -10.12 2.54 -14.88
CA ASN A 91 -11.10 1.99 -13.94
C ASN A 91 -12.20 1.13 -14.61
#